data_AF-A0A1Y3SPE5-F1
#
_entry.id   AF-A0A1Y3SPE5-F1
#
_cell.length_a   1.000
_cell.length_b   1.000
_cell.length_c   1.000
_cell.angle_alpha   90.00
_cell.angle_beta   90.00
_cell.angle_gamma   90.00
#
_symmetry.space_group_name_H-M   'P 1'
#
loop_
_entity.id
_entity.type
_entity.pdbx_description
1 polymer ?
#
loop_
_entity_poly.entity_id
_entity_poly.type
_entity_poly.pdbx_seq_one_letter_code
_entity_poly.pdbx_strand_id
1 'polypeptide(L)'
;MNYFDDELKIIEKVQNLETESVLLATSSDEEAEVFQSIYNSDKWKDWINSSGKSDPPPDFYNDRLGFMMDVMRIDDHAFVNKDGKIINPTNMRESRIQKEIKQSGILDVFPNVKSIMVNAITDLPTNEDHNYSFYLNNFRRVVMQHNESIGLYRKNHPGYKTIFLVFDESSGYIESESLINQHVIKGYPHYWFADQAFVEVIKRVSADFIFWFAPFKYYELLSEQNFPELPQACIFSLKNLSKLIAKPIKYEANLMRSAEK
;
A
#
# COMPACT_ATOMS: atom_id res chain seq x y z
N MET A 1 7.61 -7.53 -1.67
CA MET A 1 8.77 -7.42 -2.59
C MET A 1 9.89 -6.56 -2.01
N ASN A 2 11.08 -7.13 -1.75
CA ASN A 2 12.26 -6.41 -1.22
C ASN A 2 12.74 -5.21 -2.06
N TYR A 3 12.37 -5.17 -3.35
CA TYR A 3 12.70 -4.05 -4.23
C TYR A 3 12.17 -2.70 -3.70
N PHE A 4 11.03 -2.74 -2.99
CA PHE A 4 10.39 -1.56 -2.41
C PHE A 4 10.82 -1.30 -0.96
N ASP A 5 11.90 -1.92 -0.48
CA ASP A 5 12.55 -1.54 0.80
C ASP A 5 13.19 -0.14 0.72
N ASP A 6 13.34 0.42 -0.48
CA ASP A 6 13.76 1.80 -0.73
C ASP A 6 12.52 2.64 -1.06
N GLU A 7 12.16 3.55 -0.17
CA GLU A 7 10.96 4.37 -0.28
C GLU A 7 10.96 5.23 -1.56
N LEU A 8 12.14 5.62 -2.07
CA LEU A 8 12.22 6.35 -3.34
C LEU A 8 11.69 5.52 -4.52
N LYS A 9 11.78 4.19 -4.47
CA LYS A 9 11.21 3.31 -5.51
C LYS A 9 9.68 3.32 -5.51
N ILE A 10 9.08 3.56 -4.35
CA ILE A 10 7.63 3.74 -4.24
C ILE A 10 7.25 5.09 -4.84
N ILE A 11 8.00 6.16 -4.54
CA ILE A 11 7.75 7.49 -5.12
C ILE A 11 7.92 7.49 -6.64
N GLU A 12 9.00 6.88 -7.16
CA GLU A 12 9.20 6.71 -8.60
C GLU A 12 7.98 6.03 -9.25
N LYS A 13 7.39 5.04 -8.58
CA LYS A 13 6.19 4.35 -9.10
C LYS A 13 4.93 5.22 -9.03
N VAL A 14 4.76 6.02 -7.98
CA VAL A 14 3.67 7.02 -7.88
C VAL A 14 3.75 8.03 -9.02
N GLN A 15 4.96 8.50 -9.36
CA GLN A 15 5.18 9.49 -10.43
C GLN A 15 4.92 8.94 -11.85
N ASN A 16 4.74 7.63 -11.99
CA ASN A 16 4.38 6.96 -13.25
C ASN A 16 2.89 6.59 -13.32
N LEU A 17 2.07 7.02 -12.37
CA LEU A 17 0.63 6.78 -12.39
C LEU A 17 -0.05 7.52 -13.54
N GLU A 18 -1.08 6.90 -14.12
CA GLU A 18 -2.03 7.64 -14.96
C GLU A 18 -2.97 8.42 -14.05
N THR A 19 -3.16 9.72 -14.30
CA THR A 19 -3.96 10.58 -13.41
C THR A 19 -5.42 10.15 -13.30
N GLU A 20 -5.95 9.46 -14.32
CA GLU A 20 -7.30 8.87 -14.31
C GLU A 20 -7.45 7.68 -13.36
N SER A 21 -6.33 7.03 -13.00
CA SER A 21 -6.29 5.96 -12.01
C SER A 21 -6.25 6.47 -10.55
N VAL A 22 -6.38 7.78 -10.33
CA VAL A 22 -6.28 8.41 -9.00
C VAL A 22 -7.64 8.92 -8.54
N LEU A 23 -8.05 8.49 -7.35
CA LEU A 23 -9.27 8.92 -6.69
C LEU A 23 -8.96 9.91 -5.55
N LEU A 24 -9.48 11.13 -5.68
CA LEU A 24 -9.53 12.11 -4.58
C LEU A 24 -10.79 11.85 -3.74
N ALA A 25 -10.64 11.00 -2.73
CA ALA A 25 -11.75 10.28 -2.12
C ALA A 25 -12.70 11.19 -1.32
N THR A 26 -12.22 12.30 -0.75
CA THR A 26 -13.07 13.27 -0.05
C THR A 26 -13.33 14.56 -0.84
N SER A 27 -12.87 14.61 -2.10
CA SER A 27 -13.06 15.71 -3.06
C SER A 27 -12.65 17.07 -2.50
N SER A 28 -11.46 17.15 -1.91
CA SER A 28 -10.90 18.39 -1.37
C SER A 28 -9.70 18.89 -2.17
N ASP A 29 -9.56 20.21 -2.31
CA ASP A 29 -8.42 20.82 -3.00
C ASP A 29 -7.07 20.44 -2.37
N GLU A 30 -7.06 20.19 -1.06
CA GLU A 30 -5.86 19.74 -0.34
C GLU A 30 -5.41 18.33 -0.74
N GLU A 31 -6.34 17.43 -1.11
CA GLU A 31 -5.95 16.10 -1.63
C GLU A 31 -5.26 16.24 -2.99
N ALA A 32 -5.74 17.16 -3.84
CA ALA A 32 -5.10 17.46 -5.11
C ALA A 32 -3.71 18.07 -4.90
N GLU A 33 -3.53 18.94 -3.90
CA GLU A 33 -2.23 19.52 -3.55
C GLU A 33 -1.25 18.43 -3.06
N VAL A 34 -1.69 17.55 -2.15
CA VAL A 34 -0.90 16.40 -1.69
C VAL A 34 -0.50 15.53 -2.87
N PHE A 35 -1.47 15.13 -3.71
CA PHE A 35 -1.19 14.32 -4.91
C PHE A 35 -0.13 14.98 -5.80
N GLN A 36 -0.37 16.22 -6.21
CA GLN A 36 0.50 16.93 -7.14
C GLN A 36 1.88 17.18 -6.55
N SER A 37 2.00 17.40 -5.24
CA SER A 37 3.29 17.61 -4.58
C SER A 37 4.20 16.38 -4.65
N ILE A 38 3.63 15.17 -4.74
CA ILE A 38 4.36 13.89 -4.79
C ILE A 38 4.50 13.39 -6.24
N TYR A 39 3.40 13.44 -7.00
CA TYR A 39 3.29 12.96 -8.38
C TYR A 39 4.11 13.79 -9.39
N ASN A 40 4.11 15.11 -9.25
CA ASN A 40 4.80 15.98 -10.20
C ASN A 40 6.29 16.03 -9.85
N SER A 41 7.15 15.55 -10.76
CA SER A 41 8.60 15.47 -10.54
C SER A 41 9.28 16.83 -10.33
N ASP A 42 8.73 17.93 -10.84
CA ASP A 42 9.25 19.27 -10.57
C ASP A 42 8.89 19.74 -9.16
N LYS A 43 7.68 19.44 -8.68
CA LYS A 43 7.27 19.73 -7.29
C LYS A 43 7.96 18.81 -6.29
N TRP A 44 8.28 17.57 -6.68
CA TRP A 44 8.99 16.61 -5.84
C TRP A 44 10.38 17.12 -5.42
N LYS A 45 11.03 17.97 -6.23
CA LYS A 45 12.33 18.58 -5.91
C LYS A 45 12.34 19.40 -4.62
N ASP A 46 11.17 19.84 -4.16
CA ASP A 46 11.02 20.58 -2.90
C ASP A 46 10.88 19.66 -1.68
N TRP A 47 10.78 18.35 -1.88
CA TRP A 47 10.79 17.36 -0.79
C TRP A 47 12.22 16.98 -0.41
N ILE A 48 12.47 16.92 0.89
CA ILE A 48 13.72 16.50 1.48
C ILE A 48 13.56 15.04 1.90
N ASN A 49 14.49 14.20 1.46
CA ASN A 49 14.56 12.79 1.84
C ASN A 49 15.28 12.63 3.19
N SER A 50 14.59 12.01 4.14
CA SER A 50 15.04 11.66 5.49
C SER A 50 14.69 10.20 5.82
N SER A 51 14.54 9.33 4.82
CA SER A 51 14.21 7.89 4.97
C SER A 51 15.45 7.02 5.28
N GLY A 52 16.61 7.65 5.54
CA GLY A 52 17.82 6.94 5.92
C GLY A 52 17.67 6.26 7.28
N LYS A 53 18.28 5.06 7.43
CA LYS A 53 18.18 4.25 8.67
C LYS A 53 18.62 4.94 9.96
N SER A 54 19.39 6.02 9.87
CA SER A 54 19.89 6.79 11.02
C SER A 54 19.26 8.17 11.13
N ASP A 55 18.38 8.53 10.21
CA ASP A 55 17.72 9.82 10.18
C ASP A 55 16.49 9.80 11.09
N PRO A 56 16.16 10.92 11.74
CA PRO A 56 14.94 11.01 12.52
C PRO A 56 13.74 11.00 11.58
N PRO A 57 12.62 10.36 11.96
CA PRO A 57 11.43 10.38 11.13
C PRO A 57 10.82 11.79 11.10
N PRO A 58 10.05 12.12 10.05
CA PRO A 58 9.47 11.22 9.04
C PRO A 58 10.37 10.96 7.83
N ASP A 59 9.98 10.00 6.96
CA ASP A 59 10.75 9.63 5.76
C ASP A 59 10.98 10.80 4.80
N PHE A 60 9.99 11.68 4.64
CA PHE A 60 10.11 12.86 3.79
C PHE A 60 9.42 14.08 4.41
N TYR A 61 9.92 15.27 4.09
CA TYR A 61 9.24 16.51 4.47
C TYR A 61 9.45 17.61 3.42
N ASN A 62 8.53 18.58 3.39
CA ASN A 62 8.52 19.68 2.45
C ASN A 62 8.26 20.99 3.20
N ASP A 63 9.32 21.76 3.43
CA ASP A 63 9.25 23.00 4.23
C ASP A 63 8.39 24.07 3.58
N ARG A 64 8.33 24.10 2.24
CA ARG A 64 7.58 25.12 1.50
C ARG A 64 6.08 24.92 1.61
N LEU A 65 5.62 23.67 1.56
CA LEU A 65 4.19 23.31 1.67
C LEU A 65 3.76 23.04 3.12
N GLY A 66 4.72 22.88 4.04
CA GLY A 66 4.44 22.46 5.41
C GLY A 66 3.87 21.05 5.47
N PHE A 67 4.39 20.15 4.64
CA PHE A 67 3.99 18.74 4.61
C PHE A 67 5.10 17.85 5.12
N MET A 68 4.71 16.74 5.72
CA MET A 68 5.61 15.65 6.05
C MET A 68 4.94 14.33 5.73
N MET A 69 5.72 13.35 5.30
CA MET A 69 5.23 12.09 4.76
C MET A 69 6.01 10.92 5.31
N ASP A 70 5.27 9.91 5.75
CA ASP A 70 5.79 8.64 6.22
C ASP A 70 5.29 7.55 5.28
N VAL A 71 6.22 6.76 4.73
CA VAL A 71 5.93 5.71 3.77
C VAL A 71 5.84 4.39 4.52
N MET A 72 4.77 3.66 4.27
CA MET A 72 4.54 2.36 4.91
C MET A 72 4.09 1.34 3.90
N ARG A 73 4.45 0.10 4.16
CA ARG A 73 4.19 -1.02 3.25
C ARG A 73 3.28 -2.04 3.91
N ILE A 74 2.30 -2.48 3.16
CA ILE A 74 1.37 -3.52 3.59
C ILE A 74 1.31 -4.61 2.52
N ASP A 75 1.08 -5.84 2.96
CA ASP A 75 0.92 -7.02 2.12
C ASP A 75 -0.18 -7.91 2.70
N ASP A 76 -0.48 -9.01 2.00
CA ASP A 76 -1.43 -10.03 2.41
C ASP A 76 -0.80 -11.41 2.65
N HIS A 77 0.54 -11.45 2.72
CA HIS A 77 1.35 -12.64 3.00
C HIS A 77 1.76 -12.74 4.48
N ALA A 78 1.83 -11.61 5.19
CA ALA A 78 2.36 -11.55 6.53
C ALA A 78 1.34 -11.96 7.60
N PHE A 79 1.61 -13.04 8.33
CA PHE A 79 0.79 -13.51 9.44
C PHE A 79 1.57 -13.68 10.74
N VAL A 80 0.85 -13.75 11.85
CA VAL A 80 1.43 -14.04 13.18
C VAL A 80 1.34 -15.53 13.44
N ASN A 81 2.48 -16.18 13.66
CA ASN A 81 2.52 -17.61 13.97
C ASN A 81 2.08 -17.91 15.41
N LYS A 82 2.03 -19.20 15.78
CA LYS A 82 1.64 -19.65 17.13
C LYS A 82 2.53 -19.10 18.26
N ASP A 83 3.76 -18.68 17.94
CA ASP A 83 4.73 -18.12 18.89
C ASP A 83 4.66 -16.58 18.96
N GLY A 84 3.70 -15.95 18.28
CA GLY A 84 3.57 -14.50 18.23
C GLY A 84 4.55 -13.80 17.27
N LYS A 85 5.32 -14.56 16.47
CA LYS A 85 6.27 -13.98 15.50
C LYS A 85 5.57 -13.69 14.18
N ILE A 86 5.92 -12.56 13.57
CA ILE A 86 5.48 -12.22 12.21
C ILE A 86 6.29 -13.05 11.22
N ILE A 87 5.59 -13.76 10.34
CA ILE A 87 6.15 -14.58 9.27
C ILE A 87 5.62 -14.05 7.95
N ASN A 88 6.52 -13.84 6.98
CA ASN A 88 6.19 -13.54 5.59
C ASN A 88 7.01 -14.51 4.69
N PRO A 89 6.42 -15.62 4.24
CA PRO A 89 7.12 -16.63 3.43
C PRO A 89 7.71 -16.08 2.13
N THR A 90 6.97 -15.22 1.45
CA THR A 90 7.36 -14.55 0.20
C THR A 90 8.63 -13.75 0.39
N ASN A 91 8.66 -12.85 1.37
CA ASN A 91 9.84 -12.02 1.68
C ASN A 91 11.05 -12.90 2.08
N MET A 92 10.84 -13.93 2.91
CA MET A 92 11.94 -14.84 3.27
C MET A 92 12.54 -15.53 2.04
N ARG A 93 11.71 -15.92 1.07
CA ARG A 93 12.15 -16.55 -0.17
C ARG A 93 12.84 -15.56 -1.11
N GLU A 94 12.27 -14.37 -1.31
CA GLU A 94 12.89 -13.29 -2.08
C GLU A 94 14.26 -12.93 -1.54
N SER A 95 14.37 -12.73 -0.22
CA SER A 95 15.62 -12.42 0.47
C SER A 95 16.69 -13.48 0.25
N ARG A 96 16.30 -14.76 0.26
CA ARG A 96 17.21 -15.87 -0.02
C ARG A 96 17.69 -15.84 -1.47
N ILE A 97 16.78 -15.70 -2.45
CA ILE A 97 17.12 -15.65 -3.88
C ILE A 97 18.01 -14.45 -4.18
N GLN A 98 17.70 -13.26 -3.64
CA GLN A 98 18.55 -12.07 -3.79
C GLN A 98 19.96 -12.29 -3.23
N LYS A 99 20.08 -12.99 -2.11
CA LYS A 99 21.38 -13.36 -1.53
C LYS A 99 22.14 -14.31 -2.44
N GLU A 100 21.47 -15.34 -2.99
CA GLU A 100 22.07 -16.29 -3.94
C GLU A 100 22.56 -15.58 -5.23
N ILE A 101 21.75 -14.67 -5.79
CA ILE A 101 22.13 -13.86 -6.96
C ILE A 101 23.37 -12.99 -6.64
N LYS A 102 23.37 -12.27 -5.51
CA LYS A 102 24.52 -11.46 -5.10
C LYS A 102 25.79 -12.32 -4.91
N GLN A 103 25.65 -13.52 -4.33
CA GLN A 103 26.77 -14.42 -4.09
C GLN A 103 27.30 -15.10 -5.36
N SER A 104 26.49 -15.22 -6.40
CA SER A 104 26.90 -15.81 -7.69
C SER A 104 27.92 -14.98 -8.47
N GLY A 105 28.10 -13.70 -8.11
CA GLY A 105 28.94 -12.76 -8.85
C GLY A 105 28.33 -12.30 -10.19
N ILE A 106 27.11 -12.71 -10.54
CA ILE A 106 26.46 -12.31 -11.80
C ILE A 106 26.32 -10.79 -11.92
N LEU A 107 26.12 -10.10 -10.79
CA LEU A 107 26.04 -8.64 -10.76
C LEU A 107 27.36 -7.95 -11.14
N ASP A 108 28.50 -8.58 -10.87
CA ASP A 108 29.81 -8.04 -11.22
C ASP A 108 30.03 -8.07 -12.74
N VAL A 109 29.29 -8.93 -13.46
CA VAL A 109 29.31 -9.03 -14.93
C VAL A 109 28.37 -8.01 -15.60
N PHE A 110 27.40 -7.46 -14.85
CA PHE A 110 26.44 -6.48 -15.34
C PHE A 110 26.53 -5.16 -14.56
N PRO A 111 27.60 -4.36 -14.75
CA PRO A 111 27.90 -3.18 -13.93
C PRO A 111 26.85 -2.06 -14.03
N ASN A 112 25.99 -2.11 -15.05
CA ASN A 112 24.91 -1.13 -15.24
C ASN A 112 23.61 -1.50 -14.52
N VAL A 113 23.51 -2.69 -13.91
CA VAL A 113 22.33 -3.11 -13.14
C VAL A 113 22.29 -2.33 -11.83
N LYS A 114 21.33 -1.43 -11.71
CA LYS A 114 21.14 -0.59 -10.52
C LYS A 114 20.38 -1.29 -9.40
N SER A 115 19.52 -2.25 -9.75
CA SER A 115 18.64 -2.95 -8.82
C SER A 115 18.15 -4.28 -9.40
N ILE A 116 17.80 -5.23 -8.53
CA ILE A 116 17.20 -6.51 -8.91
C ILE A 116 15.82 -6.60 -8.25
N MET A 117 14.82 -6.92 -9.06
CA MET A 117 13.51 -7.35 -8.58
C MET A 117 13.47 -8.87 -8.60
N VAL A 118 13.04 -9.47 -7.49
CA VAL A 118 12.79 -10.92 -7.38
C VAL A 118 11.31 -11.09 -7.11
N ASN A 119 10.64 -11.84 -7.98
CA ASN A 119 9.28 -12.30 -7.73
C ASN A 119 9.37 -13.78 -7.33
N ALA A 120 9.22 -14.07 -6.03
CA ALA A 120 9.39 -15.41 -5.50
C ALA A 120 8.05 -16.16 -5.46
N ILE A 121 8.05 -17.41 -5.91
CA ILE A 121 6.92 -18.33 -5.76
C ILE A 121 7.13 -19.12 -4.46
N THR A 122 6.14 -19.10 -3.57
CA THR A 122 6.20 -19.76 -2.25
C THR A 122 5.79 -21.24 -2.29
N ASP A 123 5.18 -21.69 -3.40
CA ASP A 123 4.52 -22.99 -3.58
C ASP A 123 3.38 -23.26 -2.56
N LEU A 124 2.94 -22.24 -1.81
CA LEU A 124 1.82 -22.35 -0.88
C LEU A 124 0.47 -22.33 -1.62
N PRO A 125 -0.57 -22.98 -1.06
CA PRO A 125 -1.94 -22.76 -1.55
C PRO A 125 -2.32 -21.28 -1.50
N THR A 126 -3.05 -20.78 -2.50
CA THR A 126 -3.42 -19.35 -2.61
C THR A 126 -4.03 -18.79 -1.33
N ASN A 127 -4.86 -19.55 -0.60
CA ASN A 127 -5.50 -19.07 0.64
C ASN A 127 -4.56 -19.02 1.86
N GLU A 128 -3.41 -19.69 1.77
CA GLU A 128 -2.32 -19.66 2.75
C GLU A 128 -1.26 -18.62 2.39
N ASP A 129 -1.16 -18.25 1.10
CA ASP A 129 -0.25 -17.20 0.61
C ASP A 129 -0.90 -15.82 0.57
N HIS A 130 -2.14 -15.74 0.09
CA HIS A 130 -2.96 -14.53 -0.03
C HIS A 130 -4.24 -14.68 0.78
N ASN A 131 -4.36 -13.91 1.85
CA ASN A 131 -5.52 -13.97 2.74
C ASN A 131 -6.01 -12.57 3.15
N TYR A 132 -7.31 -12.33 2.97
CA TYR A 132 -7.94 -11.07 3.36
C TYR A 132 -7.76 -10.75 4.85
N SER A 133 -7.78 -11.77 5.71
CA SER A 133 -7.54 -11.55 7.15
C SER A 133 -6.08 -11.20 7.43
N PHE A 134 -5.12 -11.74 6.67
CA PHE A 134 -3.71 -11.35 6.78
C PHE A 134 -3.55 -9.90 6.32
N TYR A 135 -4.15 -9.54 5.19
CA TYR A 135 -4.20 -8.18 4.67
C TYR A 135 -4.73 -7.18 5.70
N LEU A 136 -5.95 -7.39 6.21
CA LEU A 136 -6.58 -6.49 7.18
C LEU A 136 -5.76 -6.37 8.48
N ASN A 137 -5.23 -7.50 8.97
CA ASN A 137 -4.42 -7.49 10.18
C ASN A 137 -3.07 -6.80 9.96
N ASN A 138 -2.43 -7.01 8.81
CA ASN A 138 -1.17 -6.35 8.47
C ASN A 138 -1.37 -4.85 8.29
N PHE A 139 -2.41 -4.43 7.56
CA PHE A 139 -2.80 -3.02 7.43
C PHE A 139 -2.98 -2.38 8.81
N ARG A 140 -3.82 -2.97 9.66
CA ARG A 140 -4.06 -2.46 11.02
C ARG A 140 -2.78 -2.33 11.82
N ARG A 141 -1.94 -3.37 11.83
CA ARG A 141 -0.69 -3.38 12.59
C ARG A 141 0.25 -2.26 12.12
N VAL A 142 0.52 -2.20 10.82
CA VAL A 142 1.48 -1.25 10.24
C VAL A 142 0.99 0.18 10.42
N VAL A 143 -0.24 0.49 10.00
CA VAL A 143 -0.78 1.85 10.09
C VAL A 143 -0.82 2.34 11.53
N MET A 144 -1.23 1.48 12.48
CA MET A 144 -1.27 1.88 13.90
C MET A 144 0.13 2.04 14.51
N GLN A 145 1.11 1.24 14.09
CA GLN A 145 2.50 1.39 14.53
C GLN A 145 3.09 2.74 14.07
N HIS A 146 2.88 3.12 12.81
CA HIS A 146 3.31 4.45 12.33
C HIS A 146 2.54 5.57 13.02
N ASN A 147 1.25 5.36 13.32
CA ASN A 147 0.43 6.34 14.04
C ASN A 147 0.96 6.70 15.43
N GLU A 148 1.61 5.75 16.13
CA GLU A 148 2.25 6.01 17.43
C GLU A 148 3.39 7.03 17.33
N SER A 149 4.04 7.12 16.17
CA SER A 149 5.18 8.01 15.93
C SER A 149 4.80 9.44 15.53
N ILE A 150 3.53 9.71 15.19
CA ILE A 150 3.07 11.05 14.78
C ILE A 150 3.40 12.13 15.82
N GLY A 151 3.32 11.80 17.11
CA GLY A 151 3.69 12.73 18.18
C GLY A 151 5.13 13.22 18.07
N LEU A 152 6.06 12.33 17.67
CA LEU A 152 7.45 12.69 17.40
C LEU A 152 7.57 13.55 16.14
N TYR A 153 6.84 13.20 15.07
CA TYR A 153 6.91 13.93 13.79
C TYR A 153 6.49 15.39 13.97
N ARG A 154 5.39 15.63 14.68
CA ARG A 154 4.89 16.98 15.01
C ARG A 154 5.83 17.78 15.91
N LYS A 155 6.66 17.10 16.71
CA LYS A 155 7.69 17.76 17.53
C LYS A 155 8.88 18.18 16.67
N ASN A 156 9.28 17.32 15.72
CA ASN A 156 10.39 17.59 14.79
C ASN A 156 10.01 18.67 13.75
N HIS A 157 8.75 18.67 13.29
CA HIS A 157 8.21 19.62 12.30
C HIS A 157 6.90 20.27 12.79
N PRO A 158 6.98 21.24 13.72
CA PRO A 158 5.79 21.90 14.26
C PRO A 158 4.96 22.61 13.18
N GLY A 159 3.66 22.34 13.17
CA GLY A 159 2.70 22.95 12.24
C GLY A 159 2.58 22.26 10.88
N TYR A 160 3.35 21.19 10.63
CA TYR A 160 3.31 20.48 9.35
C TYR A 160 2.13 19.51 9.35
N LYS A 161 1.47 19.38 8.19
CA LYS A 161 0.44 18.35 7.98
C LYS A 161 1.10 17.01 7.67
N THR A 162 0.57 15.95 8.25
CA THR A 162 1.11 14.59 8.14
C THR A 162 0.40 13.80 7.05
N ILE A 163 1.17 13.20 6.15
CA ILE A 163 0.70 12.30 5.10
C ILE A 163 1.23 10.90 5.42
N PHE A 164 0.33 9.92 5.44
CA PHE A 164 0.70 8.51 5.44
C PHE A 164 0.58 7.98 4.02
N LEU A 165 1.70 7.67 3.39
CA LEU A 165 1.73 7.00 2.09
C LEU A 165 1.76 5.49 2.33
N VAL A 166 0.60 4.86 2.14
CA VAL A 166 0.43 3.42 2.26
C VAL A 166 0.67 2.78 0.90
N PHE A 167 1.81 2.12 0.73
CA PHE A 167 2.10 1.28 -0.41
C PHE A 167 1.54 -0.13 -0.17
N ASP A 168 0.49 -0.46 -0.91
CA ASP A 168 -0.29 -1.67 -0.77
C ASP A 168 0.11 -2.68 -1.83
N GLU A 169 0.89 -3.66 -1.38
CA GLU A 169 1.39 -4.78 -2.19
C GLU A 169 0.40 -5.94 -2.28
N SER A 170 -0.75 -5.88 -1.58
CA SER A 170 -1.69 -6.99 -1.55
C SER A 170 -2.50 -7.15 -2.84
N SER A 171 -2.92 -8.39 -3.10
CA SER A 171 -3.70 -8.75 -4.29
C SER A 171 -5.10 -8.12 -4.30
N GLY A 172 -5.75 -8.14 -5.47
CA GLY A 172 -7.19 -7.88 -5.57
C GLY A 172 -8.00 -8.93 -4.81
N TYR A 173 -9.14 -8.56 -4.23
CA TYR A 173 -10.02 -9.50 -3.53
C TYR A 173 -11.45 -9.43 -4.06
N ILE A 174 -12.14 -10.57 -4.06
CA ILE A 174 -13.56 -10.69 -4.42
C ILE A 174 -14.30 -11.29 -3.24
N GLU A 175 -15.39 -10.65 -2.81
CA GLU A 175 -16.37 -11.30 -1.95
C GLU A 175 -17.17 -12.30 -2.78
N SER A 176 -16.91 -13.58 -2.56
CA SER A 176 -17.49 -14.66 -3.35
C SER A 176 -18.97 -14.85 -3.02
N GLU A 177 -19.83 -14.68 -4.03
CA GLU A 177 -21.23 -15.10 -3.99
C GLU A 177 -21.33 -16.60 -4.29
N SER A 178 -20.62 -17.05 -5.33
CA SER A 178 -20.57 -18.46 -5.73
C SER A 178 -19.31 -18.78 -6.55
N LEU A 179 -18.90 -20.04 -6.53
CA LEU A 179 -17.86 -20.56 -7.40
C LEU A 179 -18.52 -21.14 -8.66
N ILE A 180 -18.24 -20.56 -9.84
CA ILE A 180 -18.73 -21.11 -11.12
C ILE A 180 -17.92 -22.35 -11.49
N ASN A 181 -16.60 -22.28 -11.33
CA ASN A 181 -15.67 -23.40 -11.40
C ASN A 181 -14.38 -23.07 -10.64
N GLN A 182 -13.40 -23.98 -10.61
CA GLN A 182 -12.14 -23.81 -9.87
C GLN A 182 -11.35 -22.53 -10.22
N HIS A 183 -11.60 -21.93 -11.39
CA HIS A 183 -10.92 -20.74 -11.88
C HIS A 183 -11.82 -19.51 -11.97
N VAL A 184 -13.13 -19.64 -11.71
CA VAL A 184 -14.08 -18.57 -11.98
C VAL A 184 -14.96 -18.35 -10.77
N ILE A 185 -14.87 -17.14 -10.21
CA ILE A 185 -15.63 -16.71 -9.05
C ILE A 185 -16.65 -15.67 -9.52
N LYS A 186 -17.91 -15.86 -9.13
CA LYS A 186 -18.92 -14.82 -9.19
C LYS A 186 -18.94 -14.12 -7.83
N GLY A 187 -18.88 -12.80 -7.84
CA GLY A 187 -18.85 -12.04 -6.60
C GLY A 187 -18.71 -10.54 -6.82
N TYR A 188 -18.44 -9.85 -5.72
CA TYR A 188 -18.31 -8.40 -5.69
C TYR A 188 -16.84 -8.01 -5.46
N PRO A 189 -16.29 -7.08 -6.26
CA PRO A 189 -14.91 -6.65 -6.06
C PRO A 189 -14.74 -5.93 -4.72
N HIS A 190 -13.55 -6.06 -4.17
CA HIS A 190 -13.15 -5.38 -2.94
C HIS A 190 -12.76 -3.94 -3.24
N TYR A 191 -13.58 -2.99 -2.81
CA TYR A 191 -13.22 -1.57 -2.76
C TYR A 191 -12.52 -1.31 -1.41
N TRP A 192 -11.22 -1.60 -1.33
CA TRP A 192 -10.43 -1.48 -0.09
C TRP A 192 -10.54 -0.09 0.55
N PHE A 193 -10.64 0.96 -0.27
CA PHE A 193 -10.80 2.36 0.16
C PHE A 193 -12.16 2.66 0.80
N ALA A 194 -13.16 1.79 0.61
CA ALA A 194 -14.52 1.93 1.14
C ALA A 194 -14.91 0.79 2.10
N ASP A 195 -14.04 -0.20 2.30
CA ASP A 195 -14.28 -1.31 3.21
C ASP A 195 -14.36 -0.82 4.66
N GLN A 196 -15.50 -1.11 5.30
CA GLN A 196 -15.77 -0.73 6.68
C GLN A 196 -14.65 -1.17 7.63
N ALA A 197 -14.08 -2.35 7.47
CA ALA A 197 -13.04 -2.86 8.35
C ALA A 197 -11.75 -2.02 8.31
N PHE A 198 -11.37 -1.53 7.12
CA PHE A 198 -10.21 -0.68 6.91
C PHE A 198 -10.51 0.77 7.32
N VAL A 199 -11.69 1.28 6.95
CA VAL A 199 -12.16 2.61 7.33
C VAL A 199 -12.19 2.77 8.86
N GLU A 200 -12.59 1.76 9.62
CA GLU A 200 -12.57 1.81 11.09
C GLU A 200 -11.16 1.91 11.68
N VAL A 201 -10.13 1.42 10.98
CA VAL A 201 -8.73 1.63 11.36
C VAL A 201 -8.33 3.07 11.03
N ILE A 202 -8.62 3.55 9.82
CA ILE A 202 -8.28 4.90 9.35
C ILE A 202 -8.88 5.98 10.26
N LYS A 203 -10.11 5.78 10.76
CA LYS A 203 -10.77 6.70 11.73
C LYS A 203 -9.97 6.94 13.02
N ARG A 204 -9.04 6.05 13.36
CA ARG A 204 -8.20 6.14 14.57
C ARG A 204 -6.83 6.75 14.30
N VAL A 205 -6.51 6.98 13.03
CA VAL A 205 -5.24 7.58 12.61
C VAL A 205 -5.27 9.09 12.86
N SER A 206 -4.18 9.61 13.40
CA SER A 206 -4.01 11.02 13.76
C SER A 206 -3.34 11.85 12.67
N ALA A 207 -3.02 11.26 11.52
CA ALA A 207 -2.48 11.95 10.36
C ALA A 207 -3.52 12.93 9.77
N ASP A 208 -3.09 13.79 8.85
CA ASP A 208 -3.98 14.71 8.15
C ASP A 208 -4.49 14.10 6.85
N PHE A 209 -3.63 13.30 6.19
CA PHE A 209 -3.95 12.61 4.94
C PHE A 209 -3.49 11.16 4.93
N ILE A 210 -4.22 10.34 4.18
CA ILE A 210 -3.78 9.01 3.73
C ILE A 210 -3.63 9.08 2.22
N PHE A 211 -2.47 8.71 1.69
CA PHE A 211 -2.26 8.41 0.28
C PHE A 211 -2.15 6.89 0.19
N TRP A 212 -3.22 6.21 -0.19
CA TRP A 212 -3.24 4.76 -0.33
C TRP A 212 -2.98 4.35 -1.77
N PHE A 213 -1.76 3.92 -2.03
CA PHE A 213 -1.29 3.49 -3.35
C PHE A 213 -1.33 1.96 -3.45
N ALA A 214 -2.26 1.42 -4.24
CA ALA A 214 -2.52 -0.02 -4.38
C ALA A 214 -2.43 -0.48 -5.86
N PRO A 215 -1.22 -0.51 -6.45
CA PRO A 215 -1.05 -0.74 -7.89
C PRO A 215 -1.29 -2.19 -8.33
N PHE A 216 -1.47 -3.14 -7.41
CA PHE A 216 -1.57 -4.58 -7.73
C PHE A 216 -2.99 -5.15 -7.55
N LYS A 217 -3.99 -4.29 -7.39
CA LYS A 217 -5.41 -4.67 -7.29
C LYS A 217 -6.01 -4.96 -8.68
N TYR A 218 -5.58 -6.06 -9.30
CA TYR A 218 -5.98 -6.46 -10.65
C TYR A 218 -7.04 -7.57 -10.66
N TYR A 219 -7.91 -7.55 -11.67
CA TYR A 219 -8.99 -8.52 -11.86
C TYR A 219 -9.08 -8.93 -13.33
N GLU A 220 -9.02 -10.23 -13.61
CA GLU A 220 -9.32 -10.78 -14.94
C GLU A 220 -10.82 -11.04 -15.07
N LEU A 221 -11.47 -10.37 -16.03
CA LEU A 221 -12.91 -10.42 -16.22
C LEU A 221 -13.27 -11.30 -17.41
N LEU A 222 -14.26 -12.18 -17.25
CA LEU A 222 -14.78 -13.00 -18.35
C LEU A 222 -15.80 -12.29 -19.23
N SER A 223 -16.35 -11.15 -18.77
CA SER A 223 -17.14 -10.27 -19.60
C SER A 223 -16.82 -8.80 -19.29
N GLU A 224 -16.69 -7.98 -20.34
CA GLU A 224 -16.37 -6.55 -20.24
C GLU A 224 -17.55 -5.71 -19.72
N GLN A 225 -18.71 -6.31 -19.47
CA GLN A 225 -19.90 -5.56 -19.08
C GLN A 225 -19.86 -5.22 -17.58
N ASN A 226 -19.62 -3.94 -17.29
CA ASN A 226 -19.88 -3.24 -16.03
C ASN A 226 -18.91 -3.49 -14.86
N PHE A 227 -17.65 -3.89 -15.10
CA PHE A 227 -16.67 -3.83 -14.02
C PHE A 227 -16.06 -2.43 -13.98
N PRO A 228 -16.18 -1.69 -12.87
CA PRO A 228 -15.54 -0.39 -12.76
C PRO A 228 -14.03 -0.57 -12.68
N GLU A 229 -13.30 0.23 -13.45
CA GLU A 229 -11.86 0.37 -13.25
C GLU A 229 -11.62 0.87 -11.83
N LEU A 230 -10.77 0.15 -11.10
CA LEU A 230 -10.43 0.49 -9.73
C LEU A 230 -9.25 1.47 -9.73
N PRO A 231 -9.28 2.49 -8.87
CA PRO A 231 -8.17 3.43 -8.78
C PRO A 231 -6.90 2.74 -8.29
N GLN A 232 -5.76 3.04 -8.88
CA GLN A 232 -4.48 2.58 -8.35
C GLN A 232 -4.04 3.40 -7.13
N ALA A 233 -4.55 4.62 -6.96
CA ALA A 233 -4.28 5.43 -5.78
C ALA A 233 -5.56 6.12 -5.27
N CYS A 234 -5.76 6.10 -3.94
CA CYS A 234 -6.83 6.82 -3.25
C CYS A 234 -6.23 7.78 -2.23
N ILE A 235 -6.65 9.04 -2.26
CA ILE A 235 -6.14 10.06 -1.35
C ILE A 235 -7.30 10.54 -0.49
N PHE A 236 -7.08 10.54 0.82
CA PHE A 236 -8.09 10.87 1.82
C PHE A 236 -7.62 12.06 2.65
N SER A 237 -8.47 13.07 2.80
CA SER A 237 -8.34 14.04 3.88
C SER A 237 -9.09 13.55 5.11
N LEU A 238 -8.37 13.26 6.20
CA LEU A 238 -8.97 12.65 7.40
C LEU A 238 -9.95 13.59 8.11
N LYS A 239 -9.80 14.90 7.97
CA LYS A 239 -10.78 15.90 8.43
C LYS A 239 -12.14 15.78 7.70
N ASN A 240 -12.14 15.29 6.47
CA ASN A 240 -13.30 15.15 5.60
C ASN A 240 -13.75 13.69 5.48
N LEU A 241 -13.17 12.76 6.24
CA LEU A 241 -13.44 11.32 6.09
C LEU A 241 -14.94 11.02 6.22
N SER A 242 -15.68 11.75 7.05
CA SER A 242 -17.14 11.62 7.18
C SER A 242 -17.91 11.80 5.86
N LYS A 243 -17.38 12.56 4.89
CA LYS A 243 -17.97 12.72 3.55
C LYS A 243 -17.87 11.45 2.70
N LEU A 244 -16.79 10.69 2.87
CA LEU A 244 -16.62 9.37 2.26
C LEU A 244 -17.53 8.32 2.93
N ILE A 245 -17.68 8.41 4.25
CA ILE A 245 -18.33 7.39 5.10
C ILE A 245 -19.85 7.54 5.17
N ALA A 246 -20.53 8.10 4.15
CA ALA A 246 -22.00 8.12 4.19
C ALA A 246 -22.57 6.70 4.32
N LYS A 247 -21.93 5.70 3.69
CA LYS A 247 -22.18 4.25 3.86
C LYS A 247 -20.92 3.42 3.48
N PRO A 248 -20.03 3.07 4.43
CA PRO A 248 -18.93 2.15 4.12
C PRO A 248 -19.48 0.77 3.73
N ILE A 249 -18.72 0.03 2.92
CA ILE A 249 -19.12 -1.29 2.42
C ILE A 249 -18.70 -2.34 3.45
N LYS A 250 -19.66 -3.14 3.91
CA LYS A 250 -19.37 -4.26 4.78
C LYS A 250 -19.12 -5.51 3.94
N TYR A 251 -17.93 -6.08 4.09
CA TYR A 251 -17.56 -7.37 3.52
C TYR A 251 -17.53 -8.46 4.61
N GLU A 252 -17.85 -9.69 4.23
CA GLU A 252 -17.76 -10.88 5.07
C GLU A 252 -16.42 -11.58 4.83
N ALA A 253 -15.48 -11.46 5.78
CA ALA A 253 -14.09 -11.89 5.65
C ALA A 253 -13.92 -13.37 5.23
N ASN A 254 -14.85 -14.25 5.61
CA ASN A 254 -14.83 -15.67 5.26
C ASN A 254 -15.26 -15.95 3.81
N LEU A 255 -15.87 -14.98 3.13
CA LEU A 255 -16.25 -15.06 1.72
C LEU A 255 -15.21 -14.41 0.80
N MET A 256 -14.23 -13.70 1.36
CA MET A 256 -13.19 -13.03 0.60
C MET A 256 -12.21 -14.03 -0.02
N ARG A 257 -11.97 -13.89 -1.32
CA ARG A 257 -11.04 -14.70 -2.12
C ARG A 257 -10.07 -13.78 -2.85
N SER A 258 -8.78 -14.14 -2.88
CA SER A 258 -7.82 -13.44 -3.73
C SER A 258 -8.20 -13.62 -5.21
N ALA A 259 -8.01 -12.57 -5.99
CA ALA A 259 -8.10 -12.60 -7.45
C ALA A 259 -6.82 -13.18 -8.08
N GLU A 260 -5.73 -13.22 -7.31
CA GLU A 260 -4.47 -13.88 -7.68
C GLU A 260 -4.59 -15.39 -7.48
N LYS A 261 -3.92 -16.18 -8.34
CA LYS A 261 -3.99 -17.64 -8.35
C LYS A 261 -2.61 -18.26 -8.28
#